data_AF-A0A7G9TF92-F1
#
_entry.id   AF-A0A7G9TF92-F1
#
_cell.length_a   1.000
_cell.length_b   1.000
_cell.length_c   1.000
_cell.angle_alpha   90.00
_cell.angle_beta   90.00
_cell.angle_gamma   90.00
#
_symmetry.space_group_name_H-M   'P 1'
#
loop_
_entity.id
_entity.type
_entity.pdbx_description
1 polymer ?
#
loop_
_entity_poly.entity_id
_entity_poly.type
_entity_poly.pdbx_seq_one_letter_code
_entity_poly.pdbx_strand_id
1 'polypeptide(L)'
;MAKSRKVREAAGTGMAASADDRPAKLVRDSFTMPADDFALVGVLKGRALQVQRPAKKSELLRAGLHALAGLSPQALARALDALAPVKAGRPKKK
;
A
#
# COMPACT_ATOMS: atom_id res chain seq x y z
N MET A 1 -4.26 10.55 42.46
CA MET A 1 -5.33 9.65 41.97
C MET A 1 -4.84 8.99 40.69
N ALA A 2 -4.21 7.81 40.73
CA ALA A 2 -4.75 6.46 40.92
C ALA A 2 -5.49 5.88 39.69
N LYS A 3 -4.73 5.08 38.91
CA LYS A 3 -5.06 3.81 38.21
C LYS A 3 -6.12 3.86 37.09
N SER A 4 -5.83 3.43 35.84
CA SER A 4 -5.78 2.01 35.37
C SER A 4 -5.79 2.03 33.82
N ARG A 5 -5.33 1.09 32.98
CA ARG A 5 -4.81 -0.29 33.12
C ARG A 5 -4.26 -0.75 31.74
N LYS A 6 -3.14 -1.52 31.77
CA LYS A 6 -2.85 -2.81 31.08
C LYS A 6 -2.89 -2.83 29.53
N VAL A 7 -1.89 -3.36 28.82
CA VAL A 7 -1.57 -4.80 28.71
C VAL A 7 -0.12 -5.04 28.25
N ARG A 8 0.62 -5.75 29.12
CA ARG A 8 1.60 -6.85 28.94
C ARG A 8 2.84 -6.66 28.05
N GLU A 9 3.98 -6.64 28.76
CA GLU A 9 5.22 -7.31 28.36
C GLU A 9 5.00 -8.76 27.95
N ALA A 10 5.78 -9.20 26.96
CA ALA A 10 6.25 -10.56 26.85
C ALA A 10 7.72 -10.49 26.39
N ALA A 11 8.64 -10.92 27.25
CA ALA A 11 10.04 -11.11 26.95
C ALA A 11 10.40 -12.61 27.01
N GLY A 12 11.12 -13.05 25.96
CA GLY A 12 12.08 -14.18 25.96
C GLY A 12 11.51 -15.61 25.78
N THR A 13 12.15 -16.57 25.12
CA THR A 13 13.46 -16.69 24.41
C THR A 13 13.46 -18.07 23.68
N GLY A 14 14.12 -18.25 22.52
CA GLY A 14 14.42 -19.60 22.00
C GLY A 14 14.78 -19.80 20.51
N MET A 15 15.94 -19.28 20.09
CA MET A 15 16.86 -19.66 18.99
C MET A 15 16.49 -20.71 17.90
N ALA A 16 16.57 -20.29 16.62
CA ALA A 16 17.35 -20.96 15.56
C ALA A 16 17.59 -19.98 14.39
N ALA A 17 18.85 -19.62 14.14
CA ALA A 17 19.25 -18.64 13.13
C ALA A 17 19.23 -19.23 11.71
N SER A 18 18.80 -18.43 10.73
CA SER A 18 19.08 -18.60 9.30
C SER A 18 19.25 -17.23 8.65
N ALA A 19 20.17 -17.11 7.70
CA ALA A 19 20.74 -15.84 7.26
C ALA A 19 19.73 -14.84 6.65
N ASP A 20 19.84 -13.58 7.09
CA ASP A 20 19.11 -12.37 6.67
C ASP A 20 17.68 -12.15 7.22
N ASP A 21 17.48 -12.39 8.51
CA ASP A 21 16.29 -11.94 9.27
C ASP A 21 16.32 -10.43 9.62
N ARG A 22 16.73 -9.58 8.67
CA ARG A 22 16.45 -8.14 8.83
C ARG A 22 14.97 -7.94 8.51
N PRO A 23 14.16 -7.36 9.43
CA PRO A 23 12.77 -7.07 9.12
C PRO A 23 12.72 -6.24 7.84
N ALA A 24 11.97 -6.73 6.85
CA ALA A 24 11.88 -6.10 5.54
C ALA A 24 11.63 -4.60 5.72
N LYS A 25 12.52 -3.76 5.16
CA LYS A 25 12.43 -2.30 5.29
C LYS A 25 11.06 -1.84 4.80
N LEU A 26 10.22 -1.37 5.73
CA LEU A 26 8.93 -0.78 5.40
C LEU A 26 9.15 0.65 4.89
N VAL A 27 8.97 0.84 3.59
CA VAL A 27 9.05 2.17 2.97
C VAL A 27 7.67 2.81 2.99
N ARG A 28 7.55 3.98 3.64
CA ARG A 28 6.34 4.81 3.58
C ARG A 28 6.48 5.79 2.42
N ASP A 29 5.66 5.61 1.39
CA ASP A 29 5.54 6.57 0.28
C ASP A 29 4.19 7.31 0.36
N SER A 30 4.20 8.61 0.05
CA SER A 30 3.01 9.47 0.04
C SER A 30 2.82 10.03 -1.36
N PHE A 31 1.76 9.57 -2.04
CA PHE A 31 1.48 9.93 -3.43
C PHE A 31 0.39 11.00 -3.53
N THR A 32 0.57 11.94 -4.46
CA THR A 32 -0.47 12.91 -4.86
C THR A 32 -1.10 12.43 -6.16
N MET A 33 -2.42 12.24 -6.17
CA MET A 33 -3.20 11.77 -7.32
C MET A 33 -4.40 12.70 -7.59
N PRO A 34 -4.92 12.75 -8.82
CA PRO A 34 -6.18 13.41 -9.12
C PRO A 34 -7.33 12.88 -8.27
N ALA A 35 -8.36 13.71 -8.07
CA ALA A 35 -9.53 13.34 -7.28
C ALA A 35 -10.24 12.09 -7.85
N ASP A 36 -10.32 12.00 -9.17
CA ASP A 36 -10.97 10.87 -9.86
C ASP A 36 -10.26 9.54 -9.59
N ASP A 37 -8.92 9.53 -9.69
CA ASP A 37 -8.11 8.35 -9.37
C ASP A 37 -8.22 7.96 -7.89
N PHE A 38 -8.31 8.93 -6.99
CA PHE A 38 -8.54 8.66 -5.57
C PHE A 38 -9.92 8.03 -5.34
N ALA A 39 -10.94 8.48 -6.06
CA ALA A 39 -12.30 7.92 -5.99
C ALA A 39 -12.33 6.46 -6.46
N LEU A 40 -11.53 6.08 -7.46
CA LEU A 40 -11.41 4.69 -7.92
C LEU A 40 -10.98 3.74 -6.80
N VAL A 41 -10.14 4.18 -5.85
CA VAL A 41 -9.78 3.38 -4.68
C VAL A 41 -11.02 3.01 -3.85
N GLY A 42 -11.96 3.94 -3.69
CA GLY A 42 -13.24 3.69 -3.01
C GLY A 42 -14.08 2.66 -3.75
N VAL A 43 -14.21 2.79 -5.06
CA VAL A 43 -14.92 1.84 -5.92
C VAL A 43 -14.33 0.44 -5.80
N LEU A 44 -13.00 0.31 -5.86
CA LEU A 44 -12.31 -0.97 -5.76
C LEU A 44 -12.48 -1.61 -4.38
N LYS A 45 -12.51 -0.82 -3.30
CA LYS A 45 -12.87 -1.33 -1.97
C LYS A 45 -14.29 -1.87 -1.94
N GLY A 46 -15.24 -1.15 -2.54
CA GLY A 46 -16.63 -1.61 -2.65
C GLY A 46 -16.74 -2.95 -3.38
N ARG A 47 -16.03 -3.11 -4.50
CA ARG A 47 -15.95 -4.39 -5.23
C ARG A 47 -15.33 -5.51 -4.39
N ALA A 48 -14.30 -5.20 -3.62
CA ALA A 48 -13.68 -6.18 -2.73
C ALA A 48 -14.64 -6.63 -1.60
N LEU A 49 -15.50 -5.73 -1.10
CA LEU A 49 -16.54 -6.07 -0.13
C LEU A 49 -17.62 -6.98 -0.71
N GLN A 50 -17.96 -6.86 -1.99
CA GLN A 50 -18.94 -7.74 -2.65
C GLN A 50 -18.50 -9.21 -2.65
N VAL A 51 -17.20 -9.47 -2.67
CA VAL A 51 -16.61 -10.82 -2.56
C VAL A 51 -16.18 -11.16 -1.13
N GLN A 52 -16.74 -10.46 -0.13
CA GLN A 52 -16.47 -10.65 1.30
C GLN A 52 -14.98 -10.50 1.69
N ARG A 53 -14.20 -9.76 0.90
CA ARG A 53 -12.78 -9.50 1.16
C ARG A 53 -12.52 -8.00 1.33
N PRO A 54 -12.65 -7.44 2.55
CA PRO A 54 -12.30 -6.04 2.79
C PRO A 54 -10.82 -5.81 2.49
N ALA A 55 -10.51 -4.77 1.69
CA ALA A 55 -9.15 -4.46 1.28
C ALA A 55 -8.69 -3.09 1.81
N LYS A 56 -7.45 -3.02 2.30
CA LYS A 56 -6.82 -1.74 2.67
C LYS A 56 -6.39 -0.98 1.43
N LYS A 57 -6.26 0.37 1.54
CA LYS A 57 -5.75 1.20 0.44
C LYS A 57 -4.36 0.73 -0.01
N SER A 58 -3.45 0.46 0.92
CA SER A 58 -2.10 -0.04 0.62
C SER A 58 -2.07 -1.43 -0.01
N GLU A 59 -3.07 -2.27 0.25
CA GLU A 59 -3.19 -3.59 -0.39
C GLU A 59 -3.65 -3.46 -1.84
N LEU A 60 -4.67 -2.63 -2.10
CA LEU A 60 -5.15 -2.38 -3.47
C LEU A 60 -4.05 -1.78 -4.35
N LEU A 61 -3.29 -0.81 -3.83
CA LEU A 61 -2.20 -0.20 -4.59
C LEU A 61 -1.10 -1.22 -4.91
N ARG A 62 -0.73 -2.07 -3.93
CA ARG A 62 0.24 -3.15 -4.19
C ARG A 62 -0.28 -4.17 -5.20
N ALA A 63 -1.54 -4.57 -5.08
CA ALA A 63 -2.18 -5.47 -6.04
C ALA A 63 -2.20 -4.88 -7.46
N GLY A 64 -2.46 -3.57 -7.58
CA GLY A 64 -2.38 -2.85 -8.85
C GLY A 64 -0.97 -2.89 -9.46
N LEU A 65 0.08 -2.68 -8.65
CA LEU A 65 1.47 -2.78 -9.12
C LEU A 65 1.81 -4.20 -9.62
N HIS A 66 1.38 -5.25 -8.89
CA HIS A 66 1.57 -6.62 -9.32
C HIS A 66 0.81 -6.95 -10.62
N ALA A 67 -0.41 -6.42 -10.78
CA ALA A 67 -1.17 -6.57 -12.02
C ALA A 67 -0.48 -5.86 -13.20
N LEU A 68 0.01 -4.63 -13.00
CA LEU A 68 0.75 -3.88 -14.01
C LEU A 68 2.07 -4.58 -14.41
N ALA A 69 2.76 -5.21 -13.45
CA ALA A 69 3.98 -5.97 -13.73
C ALA A 69 3.74 -7.23 -14.58
N GLY A 70 2.51 -7.74 -14.63
CA GLY A 70 2.12 -8.86 -15.48
C GLY A 70 1.76 -8.46 -16.92
N LEU A 71 1.72 -7.17 -17.25
CA LEU A 71 1.38 -6.69 -18.60
C LEU A 71 2.57 -6.80 -19.56
N SER A 72 2.29 -6.90 -20.87
CA SER A 72 3.33 -6.74 -21.89
C SER A 72 3.85 -5.31 -21.93
N PRO A 73 5.09 -5.06 -22.42
CA PRO A 73 5.65 -3.71 -22.49
C PRO A 73 4.76 -2.71 -23.24
N GLN A 74 4.12 -3.14 -24.34
CA GLN A 74 3.21 -2.30 -25.11
C GLN A 74 1.91 -2.00 -24.36
N ALA A 75 1.34 -2.99 -23.67
CA ALA A 75 0.13 -2.80 -22.88
C ALA A 75 0.38 -1.87 -21.69
N LEU A 76 1.55 -1.99 -21.05
CA LEU A 76 1.97 -1.07 -20.00
C LEU A 76 2.10 0.37 -20.52
N ALA A 77 2.77 0.57 -21.67
CA ALA A 77 2.90 1.90 -22.27
C ALA A 77 1.52 2.53 -22.56
N ARG A 78 0.62 1.77 -23.18
CA ARG A 78 -0.77 2.23 -23.43
C ARG A 78 -1.52 2.58 -22.15
N ALA A 79 -1.34 1.79 -21.09
CA ALA A 79 -1.97 2.06 -19.80
C ALA A 79 -1.43 3.36 -19.17
N LEU A 80 -0.14 3.66 -19.33
CA LEU A 80 0.48 4.89 -18.84
C LEU A 80 0.07 6.11 -19.67
N ASP A 81 0.00 5.99 -20.99
CA ASP A 81 -0.40 7.07 -21.90
C ASP A 81 -1.85 7.51 -21.69
N ALA A 82 -2.71 6.62 -21.20
CA ALA A 82 -4.11 6.90 -20.89
C ALA A 82 -4.30 7.71 -19.59
N LEU A 83 -3.27 7.83 -18.74
CA LEU A 83 -3.39 8.55 -17.48
C LEU A 83 -3.39 10.06 -17.71
N ALA A 84 -4.31 10.75 -17.04
CA ALA A 84 -4.31 12.21 -17.03
C ALA A 84 -3.01 12.72 -16.39
N PRO A 85 -2.30 13.68 -17.02
CA PRO A 85 -1.07 14.20 -16.46
C PRO A 85 -1.35 14.87 -15.11
N VAL A 86 -0.77 14.30 -14.05
CA VAL A 86 -0.85 14.89 -12.72
C VAL A 86 0.06 16.10 -12.70
N LYS A 87 -0.50 17.29 -12.44
CA LYS A 87 0.30 18.47 -12.06
C LYS A 87 0.93 18.17 -10.71
N ALA A 88 2.10 17.52 -10.73
CA ALA A 88 2.78 17.06 -9.54
C ALA A 88 3.14 18.27 -8.67
N GLY A 89 2.33 18.55 -7.66
CA GLY A 89 2.70 19.37 -6.51
C GLY A 89 3.70 18.59 -5.67
N ARG A 90 4.86 18.22 -6.24
CA ARG A 90 5.91 17.55 -5.50
C ARG A 90 6.25 18.46 -4.31
N PRO A 91 6.08 18.02 -3.06
CA PRO A 91 6.47 18.84 -1.93
C PRO A 91 7.96 19.14 -2.08
N LYS A 92 8.30 20.43 -2.23
CA LYS A 92 9.68 20.88 -2.14
C LYS A 92 10.14 20.46 -0.74
N LYS A 93 11.12 19.56 -0.69
CA LYS A 93 11.71 19.08 0.57
C LYS A 93 12.02 20.27 1.48
N LYS A 94 11.63 20.16 2.75
CA LYS A 94 12.44 20.76 3.82
C LYS A 94 13.68 19.89 4.01
#